data_AF-A0A8T4UQY6-F1
#
_entry.id   AF-A0A8T4UQY6-F1
#
_cell.length_a   1.000
_cell.length_b   1.000
_cell.length_c   1.000
_cell.angle_alpha   90.00
_cell.angle_beta   90.00
_cell.angle_gamma   90.00
#
_symmetry.space_group_name_H-M   'P 1'
#
loop_
_entity.id
_entity.type
_entity.pdbx_description
1 polymer ?
#
loop_
_entity_poly.entity_id
_entity_poly.type
_entity_poly.pdbx_seq_one_letter_code
_entity_poly.pdbx_strand_id
1 'polypeptide(L)'
;MSEVEFLGARLEKDIIKMVEETAKEEHVDKTKALKDLILLGRKQFLINKYLGMYKNGLCSIDKAAEECNLTINEMMKEAAKQGLKSTETIEEYKQGLKLLLK
;
A
#
# COMPACT_ATOMS: atom_id res chain seq x y z
N MET A 1 9.31 -22.36 11.54
CA MET A 1 9.95 -21.64 10.41
C MET A 1 8.92 -21.60 9.29
N SER A 2 8.67 -20.44 8.70
CA SER A 2 7.81 -20.35 7.51
C SER A 2 8.41 -21.17 6.37
N GLU A 3 7.58 -21.85 5.60
CA GLU A 3 8.00 -22.59 4.41
C GLU A 3 8.61 -21.62 3.38
N VAL A 4 9.74 -21.99 2.78
CA VAL A 4 10.45 -21.16 1.79
C VAL A 4 10.46 -21.90 0.47
N GLU A 5 9.89 -21.29 -0.57
CA GLU A 5 9.85 -21.84 -1.92
C GLU A 5 10.77 -21.05 -2.86
N PHE A 6 11.36 -21.73 -3.85
CA PHE A 6 12.15 -21.09 -4.89
C PHE A 6 11.25 -20.56 -6.00
N LEU A 7 11.39 -19.27 -6.33
CA LEU A 7 10.71 -18.62 -7.45
C LEU A 7 11.75 -18.13 -8.46
N GLY A 8 11.81 -18.76 -9.62
CA GLY A 8 12.67 -18.34 -10.73
C GLY A 8 11.94 -17.38 -11.68
N ALA A 9 12.55 -16.25 -12.01
CA ALA A 9 12.04 -15.29 -12.99
C ALA A 9 13.16 -14.77 -13.89
N ARG A 10 12.87 -14.56 -15.18
CA ARG A 10 13.75 -13.82 -16.10
C ARG A 10 13.42 -12.34 -15.99
N LEU A 11 14.43 -11.52 -15.69
CA LEU A 11 14.30 -10.09 -15.50
C LEU A 11 15.22 -9.34 -16.46
N GLU A 12 14.79 -8.15 -16.85
CA GLU A 12 15.59 -7.24 -17.66
C GLU A 12 16.82 -6.76 -16.87
N LYS A 13 17.88 -6.38 -17.60
CA LYS A 13 19.19 -6.07 -17.02
C LYS A 13 19.15 -4.86 -16.08
N ASP A 14 18.30 -3.89 -16.39
CA ASP A 14 18.04 -2.71 -15.58
C ASP A 14 17.36 -3.05 -14.24
N ILE A 15 16.41 -3.98 -14.24
CA ILE A 15 15.78 -4.49 -13.00
C ILE A 15 16.83 -5.17 -12.12
N ILE A 16 17.69 -6.02 -12.70
CA ILE A 16 18.78 -6.65 -11.96
C ILE A 16 19.74 -5.59 -11.38
N LYS A 17 20.08 -4.56 -12.16
CA LYS A 17 20.94 -3.46 -11.70
C LYS A 17 20.33 -2.70 -10.53
N MET A 18 19.03 -2.40 -10.59
CA MET A 18 18.30 -1.76 -9.48
C MET A 18 18.38 -2.59 -8.20
N VAL A 19 18.14 -3.91 -8.28
CA VAL A 19 18.26 -4.80 -7.12
C VAL A 19 19.69 -4.81 -6.54
N GLU A 20 20.71 -4.81 -7.41
CA GLU A 20 22.11 -4.76 -6.99
C GLU A 20 22.49 -3.44 -6.33
N GLU A 21 21.93 -2.32 -6.80
CA GLU A 21 22.13 -0.99 -6.21
C GLU A 21 21.48 -0.93 -4.83
N THR A 22 20.21 -1.34 -4.69
CA THR A 22 19.52 -1.42 -3.39
C THR A 22 20.25 -2.33 -2.41
N ALA A 23 20.75 -3.49 -2.86
CA ALA A 23 21.53 -4.40 -2.00
C ALA A 23 22.81 -3.74 -1.45
N LYS A 24 23.48 -2.92 -2.27
CA LYS A 24 24.68 -2.18 -1.84
C LYS A 24 24.34 -1.05 -0.87
N GLU A 25 23.32 -0.26 -1.20
CA GLU A 25 22.89 0.90 -0.40
C GLU A 25 22.40 0.48 1.00
N GLU A 26 21.64 -0.61 1.07
CA GLU A 26 21.06 -1.12 2.31
C GLU A 26 21.97 -2.12 3.04
N HIS A 27 23.16 -2.42 2.49
CA HIS A 27 24.12 -3.39 3.03
C HIS A 27 23.52 -4.79 3.28
N VAL A 28 22.74 -5.30 2.31
CA VAL A 28 22.09 -6.63 2.37
C VAL A 28 22.42 -7.48 1.13
N ASP A 29 22.06 -8.77 1.16
CA ASP A 29 22.17 -9.61 -0.04
C ASP A 29 21.08 -9.28 -1.08
N LYS A 30 21.32 -9.69 -2.35
CA LYS A 30 20.39 -9.44 -3.47
C LYS A 30 19.01 -10.07 -3.26
N THR A 31 18.93 -11.20 -2.56
CA THR A 31 17.66 -11.90 -2.32
C THR A 31 16.80 -11.10 -1.35
N LYS A 32 17.40 -10.57 -0.28
CA LYS A 32 16.73 -9.69 0.67
C LYS A 32 16.29 -8.39 -0.01
N ALA A 33 17.19 -7.73 -0.74
CA ALA A 33 16.84 -6.51 -1.48
C ALA A 33 15.67 -6.75 -2.46
N LEU A 34 15.69 -7.85 -3.22
CA LEU A 34 14.60 -8.22 -4.12
C LEU A 34 13.28 -8.44 -3.38
N LYS A 35 13.30 -9.16 -2.25
CA LYS A 35 12.10 -9.40 -1.43
C LYS A 35 11.51 -8.09 -0.91
N ASP A 36 12.35 -7.21 -0.38
CA ASP A 36 11.93 -5.93 0.18
C ASP A 36 11.32 -5.03 -0.91
N LEU A 37 11.95 -4.96 -2.09
CA LEU A 37 11.41 -4.25 -3.25
C LEU A 37 10.06 -4.82 -3.73
N ILE A 38 9.89 -6.14 -3.76
CA ILE A 38 8.62 -6.78 -4.12
C ILE A 38 7.53 -6.42 -3.11
N LEU A 39 7.83 -6.47 -1.81
CA LEU A 39 6.86 -6.15 -0.76
C LEU A 39 6.45 -4.68 -0.81
N LEU A 40 7.42 -3.76 -1.00
CA LEU A 40 7.17 -2.34 -1.19
C LEU A 40 6.32 -2.07 -2.43
N GLY A 41 6.69 -2.69 -3.56
CA GLY A 41 5.94 -2.59 -4.82
C GLY A 41 4.52 -3.11 -4.69
N ARG A 42 4.32 -4.25 -4.01
CA ARG A 42 3.01 -4.83 -3.75
C ARG A 42 2.15 -3.91 -2.88
N LYS A 43 2.73 -3.34 -1.82
CA LYS A 43 2.03 -2.38 -0.94
C LYS A 43 1.55 -1.17 -1.75
N GLN A 44 2.44 -0.56 -2.54
CA GLN A 44 2.07 0.62 -3.34
C GLN A 44 1.03 0.28 -4.42
N PHE A 45 1.15 -0.89 -5.06
CA PHE A 45 0.16 -1.37 -6.02
C PHE A 45 -1.24 -1.49 -5.40
N LEU A 46 -1.34 -2.06 -4.20
CA LEU A 46 -2.61 -2.21 -3.49
C LEU A 46 -3.21 -0.85 -3.14
N ILE A 47 -2.42 0.06 -2.58
CA ILE A 47 -2.86 1.43 -2.25
C ILE A 47 -3.45 2.11 -3.49
N ASN A 48 -2.75 2.07 -4.61
CA ASN A 48 -3.21 2.69 -5.86
C ASN A 48 -4.51 2.05 -6.37
N LYS A 49 -4.61 0.71 -6.32
CA LYS A 49 -5.81 -0.02 -6.74
C LYS A 49 -7.03 0.37 -5.90
N TYR A 50 -6.92 0.31 -4.58
CA TYR A 50 -8.07 0.55 -3.69
C TYR A 50 -8.43 2.02 -3.57
N LEU A 51 -7.48 2.95 -3.67
CA LEU A 51 -7.81 4.37 -3.80
C LEU A 51 -8.51 4.68 -5.12
N GLY A 52 -8.15 3.99 -6.21
CA GLY A 52 -8.90 4.05 -7.46
C GLY A 52 -10.35 3.55 -7.32
N MET A 53 -10.55 2.45 -6.60
CA MET A 53 -11.89 1.93 -6.29
C MET A 53 -12.70 2.90 -5.42
N TYR A 54 -12.09 3.46 -4.36
CA TYR A 54 -12.69 4.47 -3.50
C TYR A 54 -13.12 5.70 -4.31
N LYS A 55 -12.22 6.24 -5.16
CA LYS A 55 -12.52 7.37 -6.04
C LYS A 55 -13.73 7.12 -6.93
N ASN A 56 -13.94 5.88 -7.38
CA ASN A 56 -15.05 5.48 -8.23
C ASN A 56 -16.31 5.06 -7.44
N GLY A 57 -16.31 5.22 -6.11
CA GLY A 57 -17.43 4.82 -5.23
C GLY A 57 -17.62 3.30 -5.10
N LEU A 58 -16.61 2.49 -5.47
CA LEU A 58 -16.69 1.03 -5.46
C LEU A 58 -16.32 0.41 -4.10
N CYS A 59 -15.70 1.18 -3.21
CA CYS A 59 -15.44 0.77 -1.83
C CYS A 59 -15.38 2.00 -0.90
N SER A 60 -15.59 1.80 0.41
CA SER A 60 -15.35 2.83 1.42
C SER A 60 -13.85 3.00 1.68
N ILE A 61 -13.48 4.10 2.34
CA ILE A 61 -12.11 4.35 2.78
C ILE A 61 -11.65 3.30 3.81
N ASP A 62 -12.57 2.84 4.68
CA ASP A 62 -12.31 1.78 5.65
C ASP A 62 -12.02 0.45 4.97
N LYS A 63 -12.81 0.10 3.93
CA LYS A 63 -12.58 -1.11 3.16
C LYS A 63 -11.26 -1.05 2.40
N ALA A 64 -10.92 0.11 1.84
CA ALA A 64 -9.62 0.30 1.22
C ALA A 64 -8.47 0.10 2.23
N ALA A 65 -8.62 0.64 3.45
CA ALA A 65 -7.63 0.52 4.52
C ALA A 65 -7.42 -0.94 4.94
N GLU A 66 -8.52 -1.68 5.17
CA GLU A 66 -8.50 -3.11 5.51
C GLU A 66 -7.73 -3.93 4.45
N GLU A 67 -8.05 -3.74 3.18
CA GLU A 67 -7.47 -4.50 2.07
C GLU A 67 -5.98 -4.18 1.82
N CYS A 68 -5.53 -3.01 2.29
CA CYS A 68 -4.12 -2.60 2.23
C CYS A 68 -3.37 -2.87 3.54
N ASN A 69 -4.03 -3.46 4.55
CA ASN A 69 -3.52 -3.63 5.91
C ASN A 69 -2.97 -2.32 6.48
N LEU A 70 -3.74 -1.24 6.32
CA LEU A 70 -3.47 0.09 6.85
C LEU A 70 -4.55 0.47 7.86
N THR A 71 -4.22 1.37 8.77
CA THR A 71 -5.25 2.08 9.54
C THR A 71 -6.04 3.02 8.62
N ILE A 72 -7.27 3.34 9.01
CA ILE A 72 -8.12 4.30 8.27
C ILE A 72 -7.38 5.63 8.08
N ASN A 73 -6.69 6.12 9.11
CA ASN A 73 -5.91 7.36 9.07
C ASN A 73 -4.75 7.28 8.06
N GLU A 74 -4.00 6.17 8.02
CA GLU A 74 -2.95 5.98 7.01
C GLU A 74 -3.53 5.97 5.59
N MET A 75 -4.65 5.28 5.37
CA MET A 75 -5.30 5.28 4.07
C MET A 75 -5.81 6.68 3.68
N MET A 76 -6.36 7.45 4.62
CA MET A 76 -6.74 8.85 4.39
C MET A 76 -5.54 9.73 4.01
N LYS A 77 -4.36 9.51 4.62
CA LYS A 77 -3.13 10.22 4.23
C LYS A 77 -2.70 9.86 2.81
N GLU A 78 -2.78 8.58 2.42
CA GLU A 78 -2.48 8.17 1.03
C GLU A 78 -3.49 8.75 0.04
N ALA A 79 -4.77 8.78 0.39
CA ALA A 79 -5.80 9.44 -0.41
C ALA A 79 -5.50 10.93 -0.63
N ALA A 80 -5.14 11.63 0.46
CA ALA A 80 -4.79 13.05 0.42
C ALA A 80 -3.55 13.33 -0.45
N LYS A 81 -2.51 12.47 -0.37
CA LYS A 81 -1.33 12.56 -1.25
C LYS A 81 -1.67 12.45 -2.74
N GLN A 82 -2.72 11.69 -3.07
CA GLN A 82 -3.22 11.55 -4.45
C GLN A 82 -4.24 12.66 -4.83
N GLY A 83 -4.45 13.65 -3.96
CA GLY A 83 -5.39 14.74 -4.20
C GLY A 83 -6.86 14.32 -4.13
N LEU A 84 -7.15 13.14 -3.58
CA LEU A 84 -8.53 12.71 -3.33
C LEU A 84 -9.10 13.51 -2.18
N LYS A 85 -10.32 14.01 -2.38
CA LYS A 85 -11.08 14.75 -1.37
C LYS A 85 -12.24 13.89 -0.90
N SER A 86 -12.51 13.93 0.40
CA SER A 86 -13.73 13.33 0.94
C SER A 86 -14.94 14.03 0.33
N THR A 87 -15.94 13.24 -0.05
CA THR A 87 -17.27 13.73 -0.39
C THR A 87 -18.10 14.04 0.86
N GLU A 88 -17.69 13.52 2.02
CA GLU A 88 -18.35 13.78 3.31
C GLU A 88 -17.92 15.13 3.89
N THR A 89 -18.89 15.81 4.49
CA THR A 89 -18.68 16.99 5.31
C THR A 89 -18.16 16.63 6.69
N ILE A 90 -17.55 17.60 7.37
CA ILE A 90 -17.07 17.45 8.75
C ILE A 90 -18.22 17.05 9.71
N GLU A 91 -19.44 17.57 9.49
CA GLU A 91 -20.58 17.25 10.36
C GLU A 91 -21.10 15.83 10.14
N GLU A 92 -21.15 15.33 8.90
CA GLU A 92 -21.45 13.92 8.61
C GLU A 92 -20.44 13.00 9.29
N TYR A 93 -19.15 13.33 9.18
CA TYR A 93 -18.08 12.55 9.82
C TYR A 93 -18.22 12.53 11.35
N LYS A 94 -18.51 13.68 11.99
CA LYS A 94 -18.77 13.78 13.43
C LYS A 94 -19.99 12.97 13.86
N GLN A 95 -21.06 12.94 13.05
CA GLN A 95 -22.25 12.14 13.35
C GLN A 95 -21.91 10.65 13.35
N GLY A 96 -21.12 10.18 12.38
CA GLY A 96 -20.63 8.81 12.35
C GLY A 96 -19.84 8.44 13.61
N LEU A 97 -18.91 9.30 14.03
CA LEU A 97 -18.13 9.07 15.26
C LEU A 97 -18.99 8.97 16.52
N LYS A 98 -20.06 9.77 16.64
CA LYS A 98 -20.98 9.69 17.79
C LYS A 98 -21.65 8.33 17.93
N LEU A 99 -21.81 7.56 16.85
CA LEU A 99 -22.40 6.21 16.89
C LEU A 99 -21.46 5.19 17.53
N LEU A 100 -20.15 5.41 17.45
CA LEU A 100 -19.12 4.51 17.99
C LEU A 100 -18.76 4.80 19.45
N LEU A 101 -19.27 5.91 20.01
CA LEU A 101 -19.02 6.34 21.40
C LEU A 101 -20.16 5.93 22.36
N LYS A 102 -21.12 5.12 21.89
CA LYS A 102 -22.19 4.55 22.70
C LYS A 102 -21.79 3.18 23.22
#